data_AF-A0A1G1F9H1-F1
#
_entry.id   AF-A0A1G1F9H1-F1
#
_cell.length_a   1.000
_cell.length_b   1.000
_cell.length_c   1.000
_cell.angle_alpha   90.00
_cell.angle_beta   90.00
_cell.angle_gamma   90.00
#
_symmetry.space_group_name_H-M   'P 1'
#
loop_
_entity.id
_entity.type
_entity.pdbx_description
1 polymer ?
#
loop_
_entity_poly.entity_id
_entity_poly.type
_entity_poly.pdbx_seq_one_letter_code
_entity_poly.pdbx_strand_id
1 'polypeptide(L)' 'MQYFITERCTGCETCIDVCPTDAIRIEKGRAEITIECVDCGACIRVCSEGAIKMQMVPPVLSDGK' A
#
# COMPACT_ATOMS: atom_id res chain seq x y z
N MET A 1 9.42 0.63 -7.61
CA MET A 1 8.07 0.64 -8.20
C MET A 1 7.09 0.83 -7.07
N GLN A 2 6.35 1.94 -6.98
CA GLN A 2 5.60 2.21 -5.76
C GLN A 2 4.24 1.48 -5.72
N TYR A 3 3.92 0.92 -4.56
CA TYR A 3 2.58 0.44 -4.24
C TYR A 3 1.74 1.59 -3.68
N PHE A 4 0.46 1.65 -4.06
CA PHE A 4 -0.49 2.61 -3.52
C PHE A 4 -1.83 1.94 -3.18
N ILE A 5 -2.56 2.57 -2.27
CA ILE A 5 -3.84 2.08 -1.76
C ILE A 5 -4.96 2.86 -2.45
N THR A 6 -5.95 2.14 -2.97
CA THR A 6 -7.11 2.73 -3.65
C THR A 6 -8.31 2.86 -2.71
N GLU A 7 -9.36 3.53 -3.19
CA GLU A 7 -10.64 3.70 -2.49
C GLU A 7 -11.33 2.37 -2.10
N ARG A 8 -10.92 1.24 -2.69
CA ARG A 8 -11.43 -0.10 -2.37
C ARG A 8 -10.93 -0.63 -1.02
N CYS A 9 -9.98 0.04 -0.38
CA CYS A 9 -9.48 -0.37 0.92
C CYS A 9 -10.58 -0.24 1.98
N THR A 10 -10.81 -1.33 2.71
CA THR A 10 -11.78 -1.43 3.81
C THR A 10 -11.12 -1.36 5.18
N GLY A 11 -9.79 -1.24 5.25
CA GLY A 11 -9.06 -1.24 6.53
C GLY A 11 -9.05 -2.60 7.21
N CYS A 12 -9.06 -3.71 6.47
CA CYS A 12 -9.04 -5.07 7.04
C CYS A 12 -7.69 -5.52 7.64
N GLU A 13 -6.67 -4.66 7.58
CA GLU A 13 -5.35 -4.84 8.23
C GLU A 13 -4.49 -6.02 7.75
N THR A 14 -5.00 -6.94 6.92
CA THR A 14 -4.24 -8.12 6.44
C THR A 14 -2.91 -7.77 5.75
N CYS A 15 -2.83 -6.59 5.13
CA CYS A 15 -1.60 -6.12 4.50
C CYS A 15 -0.51 -5.73 5.51
N ILE A 16 -0.87 -5.32 6.72
CA ILE A 16 0.04 -5.00 7.82
C ILE A 16 0.73 -6.26 8.30
N ASP A 17 -0.04 -7.32 8.55
CA ASP A 17 0.48 -8.60 9.09
C ASP A 17 1.56 -9.25 8.20
N VAL A 18 1.50 -8.99 6.90
CA VAL A 18 2.44 -9.58 5.92
C VAL A 18 3.58 -8.63 5.53
N CYS A 19 3.59 -7.40 6.04
CA CYS A 19 4.60 -6.41 5.68
C CYS A 19 5.90 -6.68 6.45
N PRO A 20 7.00 -7.08 5.77
CA PRO A 20 8.24 -7.45 6.47
C PRO A 20 9.00 -6.26 7.06
N THR A 21 8.61 -5.03 6.73
CA THR A 21 9.27 -3.78 7.17
C THR A 21 8.34 -2.86 7.94
N ASP A 22 7.15 -3.33 8.34
CA ASP A 22 6.14 -2.52 9.05
C ASP A 22 5.79 -1.20 8.32
N ALA A 23 5.92 -1.20 6.99
CA ALA A 23 5.75 -0.02 6.16
C ALA A 23 4.29 0.38 5.91
N ILE A 24 3.32 -0.37 6.45
CA ILE A 24 1.89 -0.16 6.22
C ILE A 24 1.20 0.17 7.55
N ARG A 25 0.38 1.23 7.56
CA ARG A 25 -0.38 1.69 8.74
C ARG A 25 -1.83 1.95 8.39
N ILE A 26 -2.72 1.91 9.37
CA ILE A 26 -4.11 2.36 9.18
C ILE A 26 -4.23 3.83 9.57
N GLU A 27 -4.66 4.65 8.62
CA GLU A 27 -5.04 6.05 8.82
C GLU A 27 -6.47 6.24 8.31
N LYS A 28 -7.34 6.82 9.13
CA LYS A 28 -8.74 7.11 8.78
C LYS A 28 -9.51 5.89 8.21
N GLY A 29 -9.22 4.70 8.74
CA GLY A 29 -9.87 3.44 8.33
C GLY A 29 -9.35 2.86 7.01
N ARG A 30 -8.21 3.34 6.50
CA ARG A 30 -7.56 2.81 5.29
C ARG A 30 -6.08 2.59 5.50
N ALA A 31 -5.53 1.65 4.75
CA ALA A 31 -4.10 1.45 4.71
C ALA A 31 -3.40 2.63 4.03
N GLU A 32 -2.25 3.01 4.55
CA GLU A 32 -1.29 3.98 4.00
C GLU A 32 0.07 3.28 3.91
N ILE A 33 0.78 3.47 2.80
CA ILE A 33 2.12 2.88 2.59
C ILE A 33 3.16 3.97 2.78
N THR A 34 4.11 3.72 3.67
CA THR A 34 5.17 4.66 4.05
C THR A 34 6.43 4.47 3.19
N ILE A 35 7.41 5.36 3.40
CA ILE A 35 8.72 5.33 2.71
C ILE A 35 9.57 4.09 3.03
N GLU A 36 9.25 3.36 4.11
CA GLU A 36 9.95 2.14 4.52
C GLU A 36 9.57 0.92 3.64
N CYS A 37 8.72 1.12 2.63
CA CYS A 37 8.33 0.08 1.70
C CYS A 37 9.51 -0.31 0.80
N VAL A 38 9.88 -1.59 0.83
CA VAL A 38 10.97 -2.16 0.03
C VAL A 38 10.50 -2.86 -1.25
N ASP A 39 9.30 -2.52 -1.72
CA ASP A 39 8.69 -3.06 -2.94
C ASP A 39 8.56 -4.60 -3.02
N CYS A 40 8.50 -5.30 -1.88
CA CYS A 40 8.47 -6.78 -1.83
C CYS A 40 7.21 -7.45 -2.44
N GLY A 41 6.11 -6.70 -2.56
CA GLY A 41 4.85 -7.19 -3.14
C GLY A 41 4.09 -8.21 -2.28
N ALA A 42 4.37 -8.32 -0.98
CA ALA A 42 3.60 -9.19 -0.09
C ALA A 42 2.14 -8.72 0.06
N CYS A 43 1.95 -7.41 0.27
CA CYS A 43 0.65 -6.81 0.52
C CYS A 43 -0.34 -6.98 -0.65
N ILE A 44 0.12 -6.81 -1.90
CA ILE A 44 -0.75 -6.94 -3.10
C ILE A 44 -1.28 -8.38 -3.27
N ARG A 45 -0.52 -9.39 -2.84
CA ARG A 45 -0.92 -10.80 -2.97
C ARG A 45 -2.02 -11.20 -2.00
N VAL A 46 -2.10 -10.54 -0.84
CA VAL A 46 -3.05 -10.90 0.23
C VAL A 46 -4.30 -10.02 0.25
N CYS A 47 -4.29 -8.88 -0.44
CA CYS A 47 -5.42 -7.96 -0.44
C CYS A 47 -6.62 -8.54 -1.22
N SER A 48 -7.60 -9.10 -0.50
CA SER A 48 -8.82 -9.68 -1.08
C SER A 48 -9.66 -8.65 -1.84
N GLU A 49 -9.63 -7.39 -1.42
CA GLU A 49 -10.34 -6.29 -2.09
C GLU A 49 -9.67 -5.86 -3.41
N GLY A 50 -8.44 -6.32 -3.67
CA GLY A 50 -7.63 -5.85 -4.79
C GLY A 50 -7.34 -4.35 -4.71
N ALA A 51 -7.33 -3.79 -3.49
CA ALA A 51 -7.21 -2.36 -3.23
C ALA A 51 -5.78 -1.84 -3.39
N ILE A 52 -4.78 -2.72 -3.36
CA ILE A 52 -3.36 -2.37 -3.52
C ILE A 52 -2.98 -2.51 -5.00
N LYS A 53 -2.41 -1.46 -5.58
CA LYS A 53 -1.98 -1.43 -6.98
C LYS A 53 -0.51 -1.06 -7.05
N MET A 54 0.17 -1.58 -8.07
CA MET A 54 1.51 -1.13 -8.44
C MET A 54 1.39 -0.10 -9.55
N GLN A 55 2.12 1.01 -9.43
CA GLN A 55 2.30 1.95 -10.54
C GLN A 55 3.80 2.09 -10.85
N MET A 56 4.13 2.09 -12.15
CA MET A 56 5.38 2.66 -12.60
C MET A 56 5.27 4.18 -12.42
N VAL A 57 5.77 4.69 -11.31
CA VAL A 57 5.85 6.14 -11.08
C VAL A 57 7.16 6.63 -11.70
N PRO A 58 7.15 7.39 -12.81
CA PRO A 58 8.29 8.24 -13.15
C PRO A 58 8.46 9.29 -12.02
N PRO A 59 9.68 9.71 -11.66
CA PRO A 59 10.00 10.45 -10.42
C PRO A 59 9.42 11.89 -10.29
N VAL A 60 8.31 12.21 -10.96
CA VAL A 60 7.74 13.56 -11.09
C VAL A 60 6.26 13.68 -10.66
N LEU A 61 5.66 12.64 -10.08
CA LEU A 61 4.22 12.60 -9.77
C LEU A 61 3.92 12.27 -8.29
N SER A 62 4.74 12.79 -7.37
CA SER A 62 4.55 12.63 -5.93
C SER A 62 3.58 13.64 -5.30
N ASP A 63 3.15 14.68 -6.03
CA ASP A 63 2.29 15.72 -5.48
C ASP A 63 0.86 15.57 -6.03
N GLY A 64 0.15 14.59 -5.48
CA GLY A 64 -1.19 14.23 -5.92
C GLY A 64 -2.25 14.16 -4.83
N LYS A 65 -1.94 14.60 -3.59
CA LYS A 65 -2.91 15.14 -2.62
C LYS A 65 -2.19 15.79 -1.44
#